data_AF-A0A966U0A9-F1
#
_entry.id   AF-A0A966U0A9-F1
#
_cell.length_a   1.000
_cell.length_b   1.000
_cell.length_c   1.000
_cell.angle_alpha   90.00
_cell.angle_beta   90.00
_cell.angle_gamma   90.00
#
_symmetry.space_group_name_H-M   'P 1'
#
loop_
_entity.id
_entity.type
_entity.pdbx_description
1 polymer ?
#
loop_
_entity_poly.entity_id
_entity_poly.type
_entity_poly.pdbx_seq_one_letter_code
_entity_poly.pdbx_strand_id
1 'polypeptide(L)'
;MREVLGIAAWVGAVVAAFAFRPTAKPFFEGFVEPPWLADGLSVGGVFLVVLVVLTLVVNVVANRVADSALGGVDRSLGALFGLVRGAFLVVLAYIIAGLFLPATERWPEAVLQARFLPNVVAGAQSVAAFLPAEYRPRIATPPAPRVPTQEELLRPRVGSRT
;
A
#
# COMPACT_ATOMS: atom_id res chain seq x y z
N MET A 1 -9.81 -20.16 12.90
CA MET A 1 -10.08 -19.16 13.98
C MET A 1 -9.17 -17.93 13.90
N ARG A 2 -7.87 -18.07 13.56
CA ARG A 2 -6.94 -16.92 13.53
C ARG A 2 -7.29 -15.87 12.47
N GLU A 3 -7.73 -16.26 11.29
CA GLU A 3 -8.06 -15.29 10.25
C GLU A 3 -9.37 -14.54 10.54
N VAL A 4 -10.37 -15.16 11.18
CA VAL A 4 -11.56 -14.40 11.62
C VAL A 4 -11.16 -13.32 12.62
N LEU A 5 -10.25 -13.63 13.54
CA LEU A 5 -9.68 -12.66 14.46
C LEU A 5 -8.82 -11.61 13.74
N GLY A 6 -8.08 -11.99 12.69
CA GLY A 6 -7.31 -11.07 11.85
C GLY A 6 -8.18 -10.12 11.02
N ILE A 7 -9.31 -10.59 10.51
CA ILE A 7 -10.32 -9.77 9.82
C ILE A 7 -11.00 -8.85 10.82
N ALA A 8 -11.40 -9.36 11.99
CA ALA A 8 -11.98 -8.55 13.06
C ALA A 8 -11.00 -7.47 13.55
N ALA A 9 -9.70 -7.80 13.65
CA ALA A 9 -8.65 -6.84 13.95
C ALA A 9 -8.55 -5.74 12.88
N TRP A 10 -8.67 -6.09 11.60
CA TRP A 10 -8.65 -5.13 10.51
C TRP A 10 -9.89 -4.23 10.50
N VAL A 11 -11.08 -4.81 10.60
CA VAL A 11 -12.34 -4.06 10.68
C VAL A 11 -12.33 -3.16 11.90
N GLY A 12 -11.92 -3.68 13.07
CA GLY A 12 -11.77 -2.90 14.30
C GLY A 12 -10.77 -1.75 14.14
N ALA A 13 -9.65 -1.98 13.46
CA ALA A 13 -8.67 -0.93 13.17
C ALA A 13 -9.22 0.15 12.22
N VAL A 14 -9.96 -0.22 11.17
CA VAL A 14 -10.60 0.75 10.26
C VAL A 14 -11.64 1.59 11.03
N VAL A 15 -12.52 0.95 11.79
CA VAL A 15 -13.54 1.63 12.59
C VAL A 15 -12.89 2.59 13.58
N ALA A 16 -11.85 2.15 14.30
CA ALA A 16 -11.11 2.98 15.22
C ALA A 16 -10.39 4.14 14.49
N ALA A 17 -9.81 3.90 13.31
CA ALA A 17 -9.13 4.92 12.52
C ALA A 17 -10.03 6.11 12.20
N PHE A 18 -11.26 5.84 11.77
CA PHE A 18 -12.24 6.89 11.53
C PHE A 18 -12.79 7.51 12.83
N ALA A 19 -12.97 6.72 13.89
CA ALA A 19 -13.47 7.22 15.17
C ALA A 19 -12.48 8.17 15.87
N PHE A 20 -11.18 7.87 15.84
CA PHE A 20 -10.13 8.69 16.47
C PHE A 20 -9.51 9.72 15.52
N ARG A 21 -9.95 9.79 14.25
CA ARG A 21 -9.57 10.84 13.29
C ARG A 21 -9.57 12.25 13.88
N PRO A 22 -10.67 12.77 14.50
CA PRO A 22 -10.69 14.14 15.00
C PRO A 22 -9.69 14.39 16.14
N THR A 23 -9.34 13.35 16.89
CA THR A 23 -8.31 13.41 17.94
C THR A 23 -6.90 13.36 17.35
N ALA A 24 -6.71 12.62 16.25
CA ALA A 24 -5.41 12.45 15.60
C ALA A 24 -5.04 13.65 14.70
N LYS A 25 -6.03 14.31 14.10
CA LYS A 25 -5.85 15.42 13.15
C LYS A 25 -4.99 16.59 13.65
N PRO A 26 -5.19 17.09 14.89
CA PRO A 26 -4.39 18.18 15.42
C PRO A 26 -2.89 17.90 15.52
N PHE A 27 -2.48 16.62 15.57
CA PHE A 27 -1.05 16.26 15.60
C PHE A 27 -0.35 16.45 14.25
N PHE A 28 -1.11 16.49 13.16
CA PHE A 28 -0.60 16.69 11.80
C PHE A 28 -0.91 18.10 11.28
N GLU A 29 -1.94 18.75 11.81
CA GLU A 29 -2.24 20.16 11.57
C GLU A 29 -1.06 21.03 12.05
N GLY A 30 -0.45 21.78 11.12
CA GLY A 30 0.71 22.65 11.38
C GLY A 30 2.05 22.10 10.89
N PHE A 31 2.16 20.81 10.63
CA PHE A 31 3.36 20.21 10.00
C PHE A 31 3.19 19.97 8.51
N VAL A 32 1.94 19.92 8.02
CA VAL A 32 1.63 19.53 6.66
C VAL A 32 0.57 20.43 6.06
N GLU A 33 0.93 21.12 4.99
CA GLU A 33 0.01 21.73 4.02
C GLU A 33 -0.06 20.75 2.85
N PRO A 34 -1.23 20.38 2.29
CA PRO A 34 -2.60 20.86 2.46
C PRO A 34 -3.48 20.07 3.47
N PRO A 35 -4.67 20.58 3.87
CA PRO A 35 -5.52 19.98 4.91
C PRO A 35 -5.95 18.53 4.68
N TRP A 36 -6.15 18.13 3.42
CA TRP A 36 -6.53 16.76 3.07
C TRP A 36 -5.41 15.75 3.37
N LEU A 37 -4.15 16.20 3.33
CA LEU A 37 -3.00 15.35 3.63
C LEU A 37 -2.87 15.11 5.14
N ALA A 38 -3.08 16.14 5.95
CA ALA A 38 -3.18 15.99 7.40
C ALA A 38 -4.29 15.00 7.77
N ASP A 39 -5.42 15.07 7.06
CA ASP A 39 -6.54 14.16 7.27
C ASP A 39 -6.23 12.70 6.96
N GLY A 40 -5.60 12.46 5.80
CA GLY A 40 -5.15 11.13 5.39
C GLY A 40 -4.10 10.53 6.33
N LEU A 41 -3.14 11.35 6.78
CA LEU A 41 -2.12 10.92 7.75
C LEU A 41 -2.72 10.58 9.11
N SER A 42 -3.78 11.27 9.52
CA SER A 42 -4.48 11.01 10.77
C SER A 42 -5.15 9.65 10.76
N VAL A 43 -5.98 9.40 9.74
CA VAL A 43 -6.67 8.12 9.58
C VAL A 43 -5.65 6.99 9.40
N GLY A 44 -4.64 7.19 8.55
CA GLY A 44 -3.58 6.20 8.30
C GLY A 44 -2.75 5.90 9.55
N GLY A 45 -2.37 6.92 10.31
CA GLY A 45 -1.59 6.78 11.54
C GLY A 45 -2.34 6.00 12.62
N VAL A 46 -3.59 6.38 12.90
CA VAL A 46 -4.44 5.65 13.87
C VAL A 46 -4.67 4.23 13.39
N PHE A 47 -5.00 4.03 12.11
CA PHE A 47 -5.22 2.72 11.53
C PHE A 47 -4.02 1.80 11.79
N LEU A 48 -2.81 2.26 11.51
CA LEU A 48 -1.59 1.48 11.73
C LEU A 48 -1.38 1.13 13.20
N VAL A 49 -1.51 2.11 14.11
CA VAL A 49 -1.34 1.88 15.56
C VAL A 49 -2.32 0.85 16.07
N VAL A 50 -3.62 1.05 15.79
CA VAL A 50 -4.67 0.14 16.26
C VAL A 50 -4.52 -1.24 15.64
N LEU A 51 -4.16 -1.31 14.37
CA LEU A 51 -3.94 -2.57 13.68
C LEU A 51 -2.79 -3.37 14.29
N VAL A 52 -1.68 -2.71 14.65
CA VAL A 52 -0.56 -3.36 15.35
C VAL A 52 -1.01 -3.91 16.70
N VAL A 53 -1.71 -3.10 17.50
CA VAL A 53 -2.23 -3.51 18.82
C VAL A 53 -3.17 -4.71 18.70
N LEU A 54 -4.18 -4.65 17.83
CA LEU A 54 -5.11 -5.74 17.61
C LEU A 54 -4.41 -7.00 17.08
N THR A 55 -3.44 -6.86 16.17
CA THR A 55 -2.66 -8.00 15.67
C THR A 55 -1.86 -8.68 16.79
N LEU A 56 -1.24 -7.90 17.70
CA LEU A 56 -0.52 -8.45 18.85
C LEU A 56 -1.47 -9.21 19.79
N VAL A 57 -2.62 -8.62 20.11
CA VAL A 57 -3.65 -9.26 20.94
C VAL A 57 -4.13 -10.56 20.34
N VAL A 58 -4.49 -10.54 19.04
CA VAL A 58 -4.94 -11.74 18.31
C VAL A 58 -3.87 -12.82 18.30
N ASN A 59 -2.60 -12.45 18.12
CA ASN A 59 -1.50 -13.41 18.13
C ASN A 59 -1.28 -14.06 19.51
N VAL A 60 -1.36 -13.27 20.59
CA VAL A 60 -1.26 -13.80 21.96
C VAL A 60 -2.42 -14.74 22.26
N VAL A 61 -3.65 -14.33 21.94
CA VAL A 61 -4.86 -15.14 22.16
C VAL A 61 -4.76 -16.43 21.39
N ALA A 62 -4.48 -16.37 20.10
CA ALA A 62 -4.47 -17.55 19.25
C ALA A 62 -3.26 -18.47 19.47
N ASN A 63 -2.19 -18.01 20.13
CA ASN A 63 -1.10 -18.89 20.59
C ASN A 63 -1.53 -19.72 21.81
N ARG A 64 -2.51 -19.24 22.58
CA ARG A 64 -3.05 -19.94 23.75
C ARG A 64 -4.11 -20.99 23.42
N VAL A 65 -4.64 -21.02 22.20
CA VAL A 65 -5.73 -21.94 21.77
C VAL A 65 -5.24 -23.01 20.78
N ALA A 66 -3.94 -23.07 20.48
CA ALA A 66 -3.41 -23.92 19.41
C ALA A 66 -3.19 -25.38 19.86
N ASP A 67 -4.27 -26.17 19.91
CA ASP A 67 -4.26 -27.63 20.11
C ASP A 67 -5.32 -28.36 19.25
N SER A 68 -5.60 -27.93 18.00
CA SER A 68 -6.61 -28.63 17.16
C SER A 68 -6.34 -28.66 15.66
N ALA A 69 -6.72 -29.79 15.06
CA ALA A 69 -6.45 -30.29 13.71
C ALA A 69 -7.08 -29.52 12.52
N LEU A 70 -7.50 -28.26 12.71
CA LEU A 70 -8.13 -27.41 11.67
C LEU A 70 -7.13 -26.53 10.89
N GLY A 71 -5.82 -26.68 11.14
CA GLY A 71 -4.78 -25.73 10.72
C GLY A 71 -4.46 -25.61 9.23
N GLY A 72 -5.08 -26.39 8.34
CA GLY A 72 -4.82 -26.33 6.88
C GLY A 72 -5.54 -25.17 6.16
N VAL A 73 -6.85 -25.03 6.39
CA VAL A 73 -7.68 -23.97 5.78
C VAL A 73 -7.41 -22.60 6.42
N ASP A 74 -7.17 -22.61 7.74
CA ASP A 74 -6.71 -21.46 8.54
C ASP A 74 -5.25 -21.01 8.22
N ARG A 75 -4.60 -21.61 7.21
CA ARG A 75 -3.27 -21.19 6.77
C ARG A 75 -3.30 -20.58 5.38
N SER A 76 -4.12 -21.13 4.49
CA SER A 76 -4.31 -20.60 3.13
C SER A 76 -5.08 -19.28 3.14
N LEU A 77 -6.09 -19.13 4.01
CA LEU A 77 -6.83 -17.88 4.17
C LEU A 77 -5.96 -16.76 4.76
N GLY A 78 -5.14 -17.07 5.78
CA GLY A 78 -4.17 -16.15 6.36
C GLY A 78 -3.08 -15.75 5.36
N ALA A 79 -2.62 -16.68 4.51
CA ALA A 79 -1.70 -16.36 3.42
C ALA A 79 -2.34 -15.45 2.36
N LEU A 80 -3.58 -15.74 1.95
CA LEU A 80 -4.32 -14.91 0.98
C LEU A 80 -4.58 -13.51 1.54
N PHE A 81 -5.03 -13.41 2.79
CA PHE A 81 -5.24 -12.13 3.46
C PHE A 81 -3.93 -11.36 3.63
N GLY A 82 -2.84 -12.06 3.96
CA GLY A 82 -1.48 -11.50 4.02
C GLY A 82 -1.02 -10.94 2.68
N LEU A 83 -1.29 -11.64 1.57
CA LEU A 83 -0.99 -11.17 0.22
C LEU A 83 -1.79 -9.93 -0.14
N VAL A 84 -3.10 -9.93 0.10
CA VAL A 84 -3.98 -8.77 -0.14
C VAL A 84 -3.52 -7.57 0.67
N ARG A 85 -3.22 -7.77 1.97
CA ARG A 85 -2.70 -6.74 2.86
C ARG A 85 -1.34 -6.21 2.38
N GLY A 86 -0.43 -7.10 2.00
CA GLY A 86 0.88 -6.73 1.48
C GLY A 86 0.75 -5.87 0.23
N ALA A 87 -0.10 -6.27 -0.71
CA ALA A 87 -0.39 -5.50 -1.92
C ALA A 87 -0.95 -4.12 -1.59
N PHE A 88 -1.91 -4.02 -0.66
CA PHE A 88 -2.46 -2.75 -0.21
C PHE A 88 -1.41 -1.83 0.40
N LEU A 89 -0.53 -2.36 1.26
CA LEU A 89 0.56 -1.57 1.87
C LEU A 89 1.56 -1.06 0.83
N VAL A 90 1.87 -1.85 -0.19
CA VAL A 90 2.76 -1.42 -1.29
C VAL A 90 2.10 -0.29 -2.11
N VAL A 91 0.81 -0.39 -2.40
CA VAL A 91 0.04 0.68 -3.06
C VAL A 91 0.06 1.96 -2.22
N LEU A 92 -0.18 1.85 -0.91
CA LEU A 92 -0.15 3.00 -0.01
C LEU A 92 1.24 3.63 0.05
N ALA A 93 2.29 2.82 0.17
CA ALA A 93 3.68 3.27 0.16
C ALA A 93 4.03 3.99 -1.16
N TYR A 94 3.52 3.51 -2.29
CA TYR A 94 3.69 4.16 -3.60
C TYR A 94 3.05 5.56 -3.64
N ILE A 95 1.80 5.68 -3.15
CA ILE A 95 1.09 6.97 -3.09
C ILE A 95 1.87 7.95 -2.20
N ILE A 96 2.30 7.51 -1.02
CA ILE A 96 3.08 8.32 -0.08
C ILE A 96 4.41 8.74 -0.70
N ALA A 97 5.15 7.80 -1.33
CA ALA A 97 6.40 8.11 -2.01
C ALA A 97 6.20 9.15 -3.14
N GLY A 98 5.11 9.05 -3.90
CA GLY A 98 4.72 10.03 -4.92
C GLY A 98 4.46 11.43 -4.38
N LEU A 99 3.94 11.54 -3.16
CA LEU A 99 3.68 12.81 -2.50
C LEU A 99 4.96 13.50 -2.03
N PHE A 100 5.92 12.74 -1.49
CA PHE A 100 7.18 13.30 -0.98
C PHE A 100 8.26 13.45 -2.07
N LEU A 101 8.27 12.57 -3.07
CA LEU A 101 9.23 12.57 -4.17
C LEU A 101 8.50 12.63 -5.52
N PRO A 102 7.98 13.81 -5.91
CA PRO A 102 7.19 13.96 -7.14
C PRO A 102 8.00 13.75 -8.43
N ALA A 103 9.34 13.84 -8.37
CA ALA A 103 10.23 13.60 -9.50
C ALA A 103 10.47 12.09 -9.71
N THR A 104 9.49 11.39 -10.32
CA THR A 104 9.55 9.95 -10.60
C THR A 104 10.73 9.52 -11.46
N GLU A 105 11.27 10.40 -12.30
CA GLU A 105 12.46 10.14 -13.12
C GLU A 105 13.72 9.88 -12.30
N ARG A 106 13.77 10.38 -11.05
CA ARG A 106 14.90 10.22 -10.13
C ARG A 106 14.71 9.06 -9.16
N TRP A 107 13.64 8.28 -9.30
CA TRP A 107 13.40 7.14 -8.43
C TRP A 107 14.43 6.03 -8.69
N PRO A 108 14.75 5.21 -7.67
CA PRO A 108 15.71 4.11 -7.84
C PRO A 108 15.31 3.19 -9.00
N GLU A 109 16.27 2.78 -9.82
CA GLU A 109 16.00 1.91 -10.97
C GLU A 109 15.29 0.62 -10.59
N ALA A 110 15.58 0.07 -9.40
CA ALA A 110 14.90 -1.11 -8.87
C ALA A 110 13.38 -0.95 -8.75
N VAL A 111 12.89 0.27 -8.48
CA VAL A 111 11.45 0.58 -8.42
C VAL A 111 10.90 0.74 -9.83
N LEU A 112 11.62 1.49 -10.69
CA LEU A 112 11.20 1.77 -12.07
C LEU A 112 11.12 0.50 -12.94
N GLN A 113 12.02 -0.45 -12.71
CA GLN A 113 12.08 -1.73 -13.42
C GLN A 113 11.26 -2.83 -12.73
N ALA A 114 10.57 -2.53 -11.62
CA ALA A 114 9.82 -3.53 -10.88
C ALA A 114 8.67 -4.09 -11.75
N ARG A 115 8.62 -5.41 -11.91
CA ARG A 115 7.59 -6.09 -12.71
C ARG A 115 6.16 -5.80 -12.22
N PHE A 116 5.99 -5.59 -10.91
CA PHE A 116 4.69 -5.28 -10.32
C PHE A 116 4.33 -3.79 -10.34
N LEU A 117 5.23 -2.90 -10.77
CA LEU A 117 4.98 -1.46 -10.80
C LEU A 117 3.66 -1.08 -11.51
N PRO A 118 3.31 -1.64 -12.68
CA PRO A 118 2.05 -1.32 -13.34
C PRO A 118 0.81 -1.67 -12.51
N ASN A 119 0.85 -2.80 -11.79
CA ASN A 119 -0.24 -3.21 -10.91
C ASN A 119 -0.37 -2.30 -9.69
N VAL A 120 0.77 -1.85 -9.15
CA VAL A 120 0.80 -0.90 -8.03
C VAL A 120 0.23 0.45 -8.45
N VAL A 121 0.58 0.94 -9.65
CA VAL A 121 0.01 2.18 -10.22
C VAL A 121 -1.49 2.05 -10.43
N ALA A 122 -1.96 0.96 -11.03
CA ALA A 122 -3.39 0.69 -11.23
C ALA A 122 -4.15 0.60 -9.89
N GLY A 123 -3.55 -0.04 -8.89
CA GLY A 123 -4.09 -0.09 -7.54
C GLY A 123 -4.17 1.30 -6.92
N ALA A 124 -3.13 2.13 -7.07
CA ALA A 124 -3.09 3.50 -6.56
C ALA A 124 -4.16 4.39 -7.20
N GLN A 125 -4.36 4.28 -8.51
CA GLN A 125 -5.44 4.96 -9.24
C GLN A 125 -6.82 4.50 -8.77
N SER A 126 -7.00 3.20 -8.54
CA SER A 126 -8.26 2.66 -8.04
C SER A 126 -8.58 3.20 -6.65
N VAL A 127 -7.61 3.18 -5.73
CA VAL A 127 -7.74 3.77 -4.39
C VAL A 127 -8.07 5.26 -4.47
N ALA A 128 -7.39 6.01 -5.35
CA ALA A 128 -7.66 7.43 -5.55
C ALA A 128 -9.07 7.71 -6.11
N ALA A 129 -9.62 6.81 -6.93
CA ALA A 129 -10.96 6.95 -7.47
C ALA A 129 -12.06 6.83 -6.40
N PHE A 130 -11.83 6.03 -5.36
CA PHE A 130 -12.74 5.89 -4.22
C PHE A 130 -12.72 7.10 -3.27
N LEU A 131 -11.70 7.93 -3.34
CA LEU A 131 -11.63 9.17 -2.56
C LEU A 131 -12.52 10.26 -3.20
N PRO A 132 -13.25 11.06 -2.39
CA PRO A 132 -13.94 12.24 -2.90
C PRO A 132 -12.95 13.18 -3.59
N ALA A 133 -13.43 13.97 -4.56
CA ALA A 133 -12.57 14.80 -5.42
C ALA A 133 -11.60 15.70 -4.64
N GLU A 134 -12.01 16.17 -3.47
CA GLU A 134 -11.24 17.02 -2.55
C GLU A 134 -10.01 16.32 -1.93
N TYR A 135 -10.01 14.98 -1.84
CA TYR A 135 -8.97 14.19 -1.18
C TYR A 135 -8.13 13.37 -2.17
N ARG A 136 -8.32 13.54 -3.48
CA ARG A 136 -7.61 12.71 -4.47
C ARG A 136 -6.14 13.08 -4.55
N PRO A 137 -5.22 12.17 -4.17
CA PRO A 137 -3.80 12.44 -4.32
C PRO A 137 -3.43 12.42 -5.80
N ARG A 138 -2.48 13.28 -6.20
CA ARG A 138 -1.88 13.20 -7.53
C ARG A 138 -1.02 11.94 -7.58
N ILE A 139 -1.46 10.94 -8.33
CA ILE A 139 -0.71 9.70 -8.48
C ILE A 139 0.51 9.99 -9.35
N ALA A 140 1.68 9.60 -8.84
CA ALA A 140 2.93 9.73 -9.56
C ALA A 140 2.87 8.88 -10.84
N THR A 141 3.34 9.41 -11.97
CA THR A 141 3.37 8.66 -13.23
C THR A 141 4.79 8.15 -13.45
N PRO A 142 5.01 6.83 -13.59
CA PRO A 142 6.32 6.31 -13.95
C PRO A 142 6.74 6.82 -15.34
N PRO A 143 8.04 7.08 -15.59
CA PRO A 143 8.53 7.37 -16.93
C PRO A 143 8.15 6.23 -17.89
N ALA A 144 7.77 6.61 -19.11
CA ALA A 144 7.37 5.63 -20.12
C ALA A 144 8.55 4.67 -20.41
N PRO A 145 8.30 3.35 -20.56
CA PRO A 145 9.31 2.44 -21.04
C PRO A 145 9.91 2.96 -22.35
N ARG A 146 11.24 2.98 -22.45
CA ARG A 146 11.91 3.34 -23.72
C ARG A 146 11.54 2.30 -24.76
N VAL A 147 10.61 2.64 -25.64
CA VAL A 147 10.33 1.86 -26.86
C VAL A 147 11.45 2.21 -27.84
N PRO A 148 12.27 1.24 -28.28
CA PRO A 148 13.28 1.49 -29.31
C PRO A 148 12.61 2.12 -30.51
N THR A 149 13.13 3.25 -30.98
CA THR A 149 12.56 3.97 -32.12
C THR A 149 12.56 3.04 -33.34
N GLN A 150 11.60 3.18 -34.26
CA GLN A 150 11.56 2.34 -35.47
C GLN A 150 12.89 2.36 -36.23
N GLU A 151 13.59 3.49 -36.22
CA GLU A 151 14.94 3.64 -36.77
C GLU A 151 16.00 2.74 -36.09
N GLU A 152 15.84 2.45 -34.81
CA GLU A 152 16.74 1.59 -34.02
C GLU A 152 16.40 0.10 -34.21
N LEU A 153 15.12 -0.22 -34.45
CA LEU A 153 14.63 -1.56 -34.80
C LEU A 153 14.97 -1.95 -36.25
N LEU A 154 14.94 -0.98 -37.16
CA LEU A 154 15.23 -1.16 -38.57
C LEU A 154 16.73 -1.13 -38.87
N ARG A 155 17.55 -0.67 -37.93
CA ARG A 155 19.00 -0.86 -38.04
C ARG A 155 19.26 -2.36 -38.01
N PRO A 156 19.85 -2.94 -39.08
CA PRO A 156 20.31 -4.32 -39.01
C PRO A 156 21.20 -4.43 -37.78
N ARG A 157 20.89 -5.39 -36.89
CA ARG A 157 21.73 -5.72 -35.74
C ARG A 157 23.12 -6.00 -36.30
N VAL A 158 24.00 -5.00 -36.24
CA VAL A 158 25.41 -5.16 -36.55
C VAL A 158 25.93 -6.04 -35.43
N GLY A 159 25.98 -7.34 -35.69
CA GLY A 159 26.46 -8.32 -34.75
C GLY A 159 27.87 -7.94 -34.34
N SER A 160 28.05 -7.68 -33.05
CA SER A 160 29.36 -7.68 -32.42
C SER A 160 29.91 -9.11 -32.47
N ARG A 161 30.56 -9.45 -33.57
CA ARG A 161 31.54 -10.54 -33.63
C ARG A 161 32.83 -10.01 -33.03
N THR A 162 33.08 -10.36 -31.77
CA THR A 162 34.41 -10.57 -31.18
C THR A 162 34.25 -11.44 -29.97
#